data_AF-D7NFS9-F1
#
_entry.id   AF-D7NFS9-F1
#
_cell.length_a   1.000
_cell.length_b   1.000
_cell.length_c   1.000
_cell.angle_alpha   90.00
_cell.angle_beta   90.00
_cell.angle_gamma   90.00
#
_symmetry.space_group_name_H-M   'P 1'
#
loop_
_entity.id
_entity.type
_entity.pdbx_description
1 polymer ?
#
loop_
_entity_poly.entity_id
_entity_poly.type
_entity_poly.pdbx_seq_one_letter_code
_entity_poly.pdbx_strand_id
1 'polypeptide(L)'
;MNVDPKFTKEIQDWLNQEPLPVNSASAGASLLLRIAPRNQAYARYLSMSLQRPEAIIDKIAYELKQHLKYRLDGLTLDEVNILDREVVPEAEKLLEHGKPAAEDDALVLDEDKKPVIPIQVNISEDSEEPCFVRQLGRREDHDKLPEDIQQLWTDNGNLYKDIKALFEELKAMNDLPSCQRYDKLQLLASMDAKYFKQMSAYDAATPAADNPDENTEVGSEKSVNSARSYLSKNQSKLATLKLAAESEGASDSDRAAFTDLLAKMQQRVDTICAAGAVVGDDLRTGLTALGLSFDDKQKNSEEPETTE
;
A
#
# COMPACT_ATOMS: atom_id res chain seq x y z
N MET A 1 -10.10 14.35 -25.33
CA MET A 1 -11.14 15.37 -25.67
C MET A 1 -11.68 15.83 -24.33
N ASN A 2 -11.79 17.13 -24.06
CA ASN A 2 -12.14 17.55 -22.69
C ASN A 2 -13.62 17.20 -22.37
N VAL A 3 -13.89 16.75 -21.13
CA VAL A 3 -15.26 16.46 -20.69
C VAL A 3 -16.06 17.75 -20.65
N ASP A 4 -17.27 17.75 -21.22
CA ASP A 4 -18.21 18.86 -21.14
C ASP A 4 -18.82 18.94 -19.72
N PRO A 5 -18.48 19.97 -18.92
CA PRO A 5 -18.97 20.09 -17.55
C PRO A 5 -20.48 20.36 -17.49
N LYS A 6 -21.06 20.99 -18.52
CA LYS A 6 -22.51 21.22 -18.58
C LYS A 6 -23.24 19.90 -18.74
N PHE A 7 -22.75 19.05 -19.63
CA PHE A 7 -23.32 17.72 -19.84
C PHE A 7 -23.17 16.82 -18.60
N THR A 8 -22.05 16.89 -17.88
CA THR A 8 -21.91 16.16 -16.61
C THR A 8 -22.93 16.63 -15.56
N LYS A 9 -23.20 17.94 -15.48
CA LYS A 9 -24.27 18.47 -14.62
C LYS A 9 -25.67 17.99 -15.04
N GLU A 10 -25.96 17.92 -16.34
CA GLU A 10 -27.24 17.35 -16.83
C GLU A 10 -27.46 15.91 -16.34
N ILE A 11 -26.40 15.10 -16.32
CA ILE A 11 -26.46 13.72 -15.78
C ILE A 11 -26.72 13.74 -14.27
N GLN A 12 -26.04 14.60 -13.52
CA GLN A 12 -26.25 14.75 -12.07
C GLN A 12 -27.67 15.20 -11.76
N ASP A 13 -28.15 16.23 -12.45
CA ASP A 13 -29.48 16.81 -12.24
C ASP A 13 -30.58 15.79 -12.53
N TRP A 14 -30.38 14.91 -13.53
CA TRP A 14 -31.32 13.82 -13.79
C TRP A 14 -31.28 12.75 -12.69
N LEU A 15 -30.09 12.36 -12.23
CA LEU A 15 -29.92 11.35 -11.17
C LEU A 15 -30.40 11.82 -9.79
N ASN A 16 -30.43 13.13 -9.54
CA ASN A 16 -30.84 13.73 -8.26
C ASN A 16 -32.37 13.90 -8.11
N GLN A 17 -33.17 13.53 -9.11
CA GLN A 17 -34.63 13.59 -9.01
C GLN A 17 -35.13 12.42 -8.15
N GLU A 18 -35.55 12.69 -6.91
CA GLU A 18 -36.12 11.67 -6.01
C GLU A 18 -37.63 11.89 -5.77
N PRO A 19 -38.48 10.88 -6.04
CA PRO A 19 -38.20 9.65 -6.80
C PRO A 19 -37.99 9.95 -8.30
N LEU A 20 -37.24 9.09 -8.98
CA LEU A 20 -36.99 9.20 -10.42
C LEU A 20 -38.32 9.11 -11.18
N PRO A 21 -38.73 10.18 -11.89
CA PRO A 21 -40.07 10.20 -12.48
C PRO A 21 -40.08 9.36 -13.77
N VAL A 22 -41.07 8.48 -13.89
CA VAL A 22 -41.18 7.48 -14.99
C VAL A 22 -41.13 8.12 -16.38
N ASN A 23 -41.69 9.32 -16.52
CA ASN A 23 -41.69 10.09 -17.77
C ASN A 23 -40.31 10.64 -18.18
N SER A 24 -39.33 10.70 -17.26
CA SER A 24 -37.96 11.16 -17.56
C SER A 24 -37.05 10.04 -18.08
N ALA A 25 -37.53 8.80 -18.16
CA ALA A 25 -36.74 7.64 -18.61
C ALA A 25 -36.14 7.85 -20.01
N SER A 26 -36.88 8.48 -20.94
CA SER A 26 -36.40 8.77 -22.29
C SER A 26 -35.28 9.81 -22.30
N ALA A 27 -35.34 10.81 -21.43
CA ALA A 27 -34.28 11.78 -21.25
C ALA A 27 -33.01 11.09 -20.73
N GLY A 28 -33.14 10.24 -19.69
CA GLY A 28 -32.01 9.47 -19.15
C GLY A 28 -31.38 8.54 -20.19
N ALA A 29 -32.17 7.81 -20.97
CA ALA A 29 -31.67 6.98 -22.06
C ALA A 29 -30.96 7.80 -23.16
N SER A 30 -31.44 9.00 -23.45
CA SER A 30 -30.79 9.92 -24.39
C SER A 30 -29.43 10.39 -23.89
N LEU A 31 -29.29 10.61 -22.57
CA LEU A 31 -28.00 10.94 -21.95
C LEU A 31 -27.00 9.79 -22.15
N LEU A 32 -27.40 8.53 -21.91
CA LEU A 32 -26.55 7.35 -22.15
C LEU A 32 -26.07 7.26 -23.61
N LEU A 33 -26.99 7.47 -24.56
CA LEU A 33 -26.66 7.44 -25.98
C LEU A 33 -25.68 8.55 -26.37
N ARG A 34 -25.74 9.72 -25.74
CA ARG A 34 -24.77 10.81 -25.95
C ARG A 34 -23.38 10.44 -25.42
N ILE A 35 -23.29 9.64 -24.35
CA ILE A 35 -22.01 9.13 -23.82
C ILE A 35 -21.40 8.10 -24.76
N ALA A 36 -22.19 7.11 -25.18
CA ALA A 36 -21.74 6.03 -26.05
C ALA A 36 -22.70 5.83 -27.24
N PRO A 37 -22.59 6.65 -28.31
CA PRO A 37 -23.54 6.64 -29.44
C PRO A 37 -23.60 5.32 -30.20
N ARG A 38 -22.52 4.53 -30.15
CA ARG A 38 -22.40 3.25 -30.85
C ARG A 38 -22.88 2.06 -30.00
N ASN A 39 -23.25 2.29 -28.73
CA ASN A 39 -23.69 1.22 -27.85
C ASN A 39 -25.14 0.81 -28.17
N GLN A 40 -25.29 -0.39 -28.73
CA GLN A 40 -26.59 -0.95 -29.13
C GLN A 40 -27.52 -1.18 -27.94
N ALA A 41 -26.99 -1.47 -26.74
CA ALA A 41 -27.80 -1.63 -25.54
C ALA A 41 -28.48 -0.32 -25.16
N TYR A 42 -27.75 0.81 -25.21
CA TYR A 42 -28.31 2.13 -24.88
C TYR A 42 -29.34 2.58 -25.92
N ALA A 43 -29.14 2.26 -27.21
CA ALA A 43 -30.16 2.47 -28.23
C ALA A 43 -31.45 1.68 -27.94
N ARG A 44 -31.32 0.43 -27.47
CA ARG A 44 -32.48 -0.37 -27.02
C ARG A 44 -33.14 0.22 -25.79
N TYR A 45 -32.38 0.76 -24.83
CA TYR A 45 -32.93 1.39 -23.63
C TYR A 45 -33.79 2.61 -23.98
N LEU A 46 -33.40 3.39 -24.98
CA LEU A 46 -34.20 4.49 -25.50
C LEU A 46 -35.55 3.99 -26.04
N SER A 47 -35.56 2.95 -26.88
CA SER A 47 -36.81 2.35 -27.37
C SER A 47 -37.69 1.83 -26.22
N MET A 48 -37.08 1.12 -25.26
CA MET A 48 -37.78 0.59 -24.09
C MET A 48 -38.34 1.69 -23.19
N SER A 49 -37.66 2.83 -23.07
CA SER A 49 -38.12 3.96 -22.26
C SER A 49 -39.44 4.56 -22.78
N LEU A 50 -39.73 4.41 -24.08
CA LEU A 50 -40.97 4.88 -24.68
C LEU A 50 -42.11 3.86 -24.52
N GLN A 51 -41.80 2.57 -24.49
CA GLN A 51 -42.79 1.49 -24.45
C GLN A 51 -43.10 1.03 -23.02
N ARG A 52 -42.08 0.89 -22.18
CA ARG A 52 -42.12 0.35 -20.82
C ARG A 52 -41.11 1.10 -19.91
N PRO A 53 -41.34 2.39 -19.64
CA PRO A 53 -40.40 3.23 -18.87
C PRO A 53 -40.13 2.68 -17.46
N GLU A 54 -41.15 2.16 -16.78
CA GLU A 54 -41.05 1.64 -15.41
C GLU A 54 -40.04 0.48 -15.29
N ALA A 55 -39.89 -0.34 -16.32
CA ALA A 55 -39.02 -1.52 -16.29
C ALA A 55 -37.54 -1.20 -16.59
N ILE A 56 -37.24 -0.02 -17.14
CA ILE A 56 -35.90 0.33 -17.61
C ILE A 56 -35.26 1.50 -16.85
N ILE A 57 -36.06 2.33 -16.17
CA ILE A 57 -35.58 3.54 -15.48
C ILE A 57 -34.45 3.24 -14.47
N ASP A 58 -34.57 2.16 -13.70
CA ASP A 58 -33.54 1.76 -12.73
C ASP A 58 -32.23 1.34 -13.41
N LYS A 59 -32.33 0.66 -14.55
CA LYS A 59 -31.16 0.26 -15.35
C LYS A 59 -30.47 1.47 -15.96
N ILE A 60 -31.24 2.43 -16.46
CA ILE A 60 -30.70 3.69 -16.98
C ILE A 60 -29.97 4.46 -15.87
N ALA A 61 -30.59 4.54 -14.68
CA ALA A 61 -29.98 5.19 -13.53
C ALA A 61 -28.70 4.49 -13.08
N TYR A 62 -28.67 3.15 -13.07
CA TYR A 62 -27.47 2.38 -12.77
C TYR A 62 -26.33 2.70 -13.75
N GLU A 63 -26.58 2.61 -15.06
CA GLU A 63 -25.55 2.88 -16.09
C GLU A 63 -25.07 4.35 -16.05
N LEU A 64 -25.97 5.31 -15.85
CA LEU A 64 -25.61 6.72 -15.71
C LEU A 64 -24.74 6.95 -14.47
N LYS A 65 -25.02 6.27 -13.35
CA LYS A 65 -24.16 6.32 -12.15
C LYS A 65 -22.77 5.78 -12.45
N GLN A 66 -22.63 4.68 -13.19
CA GLN A 66 -21.30 4.16 -13.57
C GLN A 66 -20.54 5.18 -14.43
N HIS A 67 -21.21 5.80 -15.39
CA HIS A 67 -20.57 6.81 -16.22
C HIS A 67 -20.28 8.13 -15.49
N LEU A 68 -21.07 8.48 -14.48
CA LEU A 68 -20.85 9.71 -13.73
C LEU A 68 -19.51 9.69 -12.99
N LYS A 69 -19.10 8.54 -12.45
CA LYS A 69 -17.86 8.37 -11.66
C LYS A 69 -16.63 9.00 -12.34
N TYR A 70 -16.25 8.47 -13.50
CA TYR A 70 -15.07 8.97 -14.21
C TYR A 70 -15.27 10.36 -14.83
N ARG A 71 -16.52 10.76 -15.11
CA ARG A 71 -16.80 12.10 -15.63
C ARG A 71 -16.61 13.19 -14.58
N LEU A 72 -16.82 12.87 -13.30
CA LEU A 72 -16.50 13.78 -12.19
C LEU A 72 -14.99 14.00 -12.07
N ASP A 73 -14.20 12.98 -12.41
CA ASP A 73 -12.74 13.06 -12.48
C ASP A 73 -12.23 13.71 -13.78
N GLY A 74 -13.15 14.17 -14.65
CA GLY A 74 -12.80 14.87 -15.89
C GLY A 74 -12.38 13.94 -17.03
N LEU A 75 -12.70 12.65 -16.96
CA LEU A 75 -12.39 11.66 -18.00
C LEU A 75 -13.59 11.40 -18.93
N THR A 76 -13.28 11.07 -20.18
CA THR A 76 -14.22 10.56 -21.17
C THR A 76 -14.25 9.04 -21.17
N LEU A 77 -15.29 8.43 -21.73
CA LEU A 77 -15.37 6.97 -21.86
C LEU A 77 -14.19 6.40 -22.67
N ASP A 78 -13.76 7.12 -23.71
CA ASP A 78 -12.62 6.71 -24.53
C ASP A 78 -11.31 6.74 -23.72
N GLU A 79 -11.11 7.75 -22.87
CA GLU A 79 -9.96 7.83 -21.95
C GLU A 79 -9.99 6.70 -20.91
N VAL A 80 -11.18 6.32 -20.41
CA VAL A 80 -11.29 5.15 -19.51
C VAL A 80 -10.99 3.84 -20.24
N ASN A 81 -11.38 3.70 -21.51
CA ASN A 81 -11.01 2.53 -22.32
C ASN A 81 -9.49 2.46 -22.58
N ILE A 82 -8.85 3.61 -22.76
CA ILE A 82 -7.38 3.69 -22.87
C ILE A 82 -6.75 3.29 -21.54
N LEU A 83 -7.25 3.83 -20.42
CA LEU A 83 -6.78 3.49 -19.08
C LEU A 83 -6.83 1.97 -18.82
N ASP A 84 -7.94 1.31 -19.14
CA ASP A 84 -8.08 -0.14 -18.99
C ASP A 84 -7.02 -0.90 -19.83
N ARG A 85 -6.79 -0.45 -21.06
CA ARG A 85 -5.82 -1.04 -21.98
C ARG A 85 -4.36 -0.82 -21.56
N GLU A 86 -4.06 0.23 -20.80
CA GLU A 86 -2.70 0.59 -20.38
C GLU A 86 -2.35 0.03 -19.00
N VAL A 87 -3.24 0.21 -18.02
CA VAL A 87 -2.98 -0.12 -16.60
C VAL A 87 -2.85 -1.62 -16.39
N VAL A 88 -3.72 -2.43 -17.02
CA VAL A 88 -3.70 -3.89 -16.81
C VAL A 88 -2.38 -4.50 -17.30
N PRO A 89 -1.89 -4.21 -18.52
CA PRO A 89 -0.57 -4.71 -18.96
C PRO A 89 0.62 -4.12 -18.19
N GLU A 90 0.52 -2.92 -17.64
CA GLU A 90 1.58 -2.33 -16.80
C GLU A 90 1.71 -3.09 -15.47
N ALA A 91 0.59 -3.38 -14.82
CA ALA A 91 0.56 -4.22 -13.63
C ALA A 91 1.09 -5.62 -13.92
N GLU A 92 0.73 -6.21 -15.06
CA GLU A 92 1.25 -7.52 -15.49
C GLU A 92 2.79 -7.53 -15.59
N LYS A 93 3.39 -6.51 -16.22
CA LYS A 93 4.86 -6.36 -16.29
C LYS A 93 5.50 -6.23 -14.92
N LEU A 94 4.88 -5.49 -13.99
CA LEU A 94 5.34 -5.38 -12.61
C LEU A 94 5.32 -6.75 -11.92
N LEU A 95 4.25 -7.51 -12.10
CA LEU A 95 4.09 -8.85 -11.51
C LEU A 95 5.11 -9.84 -12.08
N GLU A 96 5.41 -9.78 -13.38
CA GLU A 96 6.44 -10.58 -14.04
C GLU A 96 7.86 -10.22 -13.58
N HIS A 97 8.13 -8.94 -13.28
CA HIS A 97 9.46 -8.48 -12.87
C HIS A 97 9.95 -9.15 -11.58
N GLY A 98 9.03 -9.34 -10.62
CA GLY A 98 9.30 -10.07 -9.39
C GLY A 98 8.77 -9.38 -8.14
N LYS A 99 8.75 -10.13 -7.04
CA LYS A 99 8.28 -9.69 -5.73
C LYS A 99 9.45 -9.32 -4.81
N PRO A 100 9.38 -8.20 -4.07
CA PRO A 100 10.35 -7.88 -3.02
C PRO A 100 10.46 -8.99 -1.96
N ALA A 101 11.69 -9.39 -1.61
CA ALA A 101 11.94 -10.44 -0.62
C ALA A 101 11.36 -10.13 0.76
N ALA A 102 10.51 -11.03 1.27
CA ALA A 102 10.04 -11.05 2.65
C ALA A 102 10.74 -12.15 3.46
N GLU A 103 10.83 -11.97 4.78
CA GLU A 103 11.50 -12.94 5.68
C GLU A 103 10.76 -14.28 5.75
N ASP A 104 9.44 -14.26 5.54
CA ASP A 104 8.57 -15.45 5.58
C ASP A 104 8.42 -16.14 4.21
N ASP A 105 9.18 -15.75 3.19
CA ASP A 105 9.06 -16.34 1.86
C ASP A 105 9.64 -17.77 1.83
N ALA A 106 8.79 -18.76 1.54
CA ALA A 106 9.21 -20.14 1.31
C ALA A 106 9.89 -20.26 -0.05
N LEU A 107 11.22 -20.27 -0.08
CA LEU A 107 12.00 -20.35 -1.33
C LEU A 107 12.08 -21.79 -1.82
N VAL A 108 11.70 -21.99 -3.08
CA VAL A 108 11.91 -23.24 -3.82
C VAL A 108 12.90 -22.95 -4.95
N LEU A 109 13.72 -23.94 -5.30
CA LEU A 109 14.61 -23.82 -6.44
C LEU A 109 13.86 -24.20 -7.72
N ASP A 110 13.87 -23.30 -8.70
CA ASP A 110 13.38 -23.57 -10.04
C ASP A 110 14.33 -24.50 -10.83
N GLU A 111 13.96 -24.94 -12.03
CA GLU A 111 14.76 -25.84 -12.90
C GLU A 111 16.20 -25.30 -13.12
N ASP A 112 16.35 -23.98 -13.15
CA ASP A 112 17.61 -23.23 -13.25
C ASP A 112 18.40 -23.10 -11.93
N LYS A 113 17.93 -23.69 -10.83
CA LYS A 113 18.47 -23.53 -9.45
C LYS A 113 18.45 -22.09 -8.92
N LYS A 114 17.54 -21.24 -9.39
CA LYS A 114 17.32 -19.90 -8.83
C LYS A 114 16.29 -19.98 -7.69
N PRO A 115 16.42 -19.19 -6.61
CA PRO A 115 15.40 -19.12 -5.57
C PRO A 115 14.16 -18.40 -6.10
N VAL A 116 13.03 -19.11 -6.13
CA VAL A 116 11.76 -18.60 -6.61
C VAL A 116 10.68 -18.88 -5.56
N ILE A 117 9.69 -18.00 -5.49
CA ILE A 117 8.57 -18.15 -4.55
C ILE A 117 7.47 -18.93 -5.28
N PRO A 118 7.07 -20.13 -4.79
CA PRO A 118 5.94 -20.85 -5.34
C PRO A 118 4.68 -20.05 -5.04
N ILE A 119 3.95 -19.71 -6.10
CA ILE A 119 2.70 -19.00 -5.97
C ILE A 119 1.56 -20.01 -6.03
N GLN A 120 0.68 -19.98 -5.03
CA GLN A 120 -0.52 -20.84 -4.98
C GLN A 120 -1.63 -20.44 -5.96
N VAL A 121 -1.43 -19.36 -6.73
CA VAL A 121 -2.43 -18.80 -7.65
C VAL A 121 -1.82 -18.72 -9.04
N ASN A 122 -2.21 -19.65 -9.91
CA ASN A 122 -1.84 -19.71 -11.31
C ASN A 122 -1.98 -18.34 -11.97
N ILE A 123 -0.86 -17.81 -12.47
CA ILE A 123 -0.80 -16.53 -13.18
C ILE A 123 -1.33 -16.71 -14.62
N SER A 124 -1.30 -17.95 -15.13
CA SER A 124 -1.89 -18.37 -16.40
C SER A 124 -3.06 -19.33 -16.17
N GLU A 125 -4.24 -19.02 -16.71
CA GLU A 125 -5.43 -19.89 -16.65
C GLU A 125 -5.24 -21.21 -17.43
N ASP A 126 -4.17 -21.36 -18.22
CA ASP A 126 -3.99 -22.45 -19.19
C ASP A 126 -2.82 -23.40 -18.87
N SER A 127 -2.22 -23.30 -17.67
CA SER A 127 -1.13 -24.20 -17.27
C SER A 127 -1.41 -24.89 -15.93
N GLU A 128 -1.38 -26.23 -15.91
CA GLU A 128 -1.43 -27.06 -14.69
C GLU A 128 -0.10 -27.03 -13.91
N GLU A 129 0.90 -26.28 -14.39
CA GLU A 129 2.20 -26.15 -13.74
C GLU A 129 2.20 -25.02 -12.69
N PRO A 130 2.84 -25.23 -11.53
CA PRO A 130 2.94 -24.19 -10.51
C PRO A 130 3.63 -22.94 -11.08
N CYS A 131 2.93 -21.81 -11.06
CA CYS A 131 3.54 -20.53 -11.42
C CYS A 131 4.52 -20.11 -10.34
N PHE A 132 5.74 -19.74 -10.75
CA PHE A 132 6.79 -19.26 -9.86
C PHE A 132 7.06 -17.79 -10.14
N VAL A 133 7.18 -16.96 -9.10
CA VAL A 133 7.59 -15.54 -9.25
C VAL A 133 8.96 -15.31 -8.68
N ARG A 134 9.79 -14.64 -9.49
CA ARG A 134 11.14 -14.24 -9.11
C ARG A 134 11.12 -13.42 -7.83
N GLN A 135 11.93 -13.81 -6.86
CA GLN A 135 12.18 -12.98 -5.69
C GLN A 135 13.24 -11.92 -6.04
N LEU A 136 12.92 -10.66 -5.78
CA LEU A 136 13.87 -9.55 -5.85
C LEU A 136 14.70 -9.52 -4.58
N GLY A 137 16.02 -9.42 -4.72
CA GLY A 137 16.95 -9.31 -3.59
C GLY A 137 17.00 -7.91 -3.01
N ARG A 138 17.30 -7.81 -1.71
CA ARG A 138 17.58 -6.53 -1.06
C ARG A 138 18.93 -5.97 -1.54
N ARG A 139 19.16 -4.67 -1.32
CA ARG A 139 20.46 -4.04 -1.55
C ARG A 139 21.48 -4.56 -0.53
N GLU A 140 22.76 -4.60 -0.89
CA GLU A 140 23.84 -5.04 0.02
C GLU A 140 23.99 -4.13 1.24
N ASP A 141 23.67 -2.85 1.11
CA ASP A 141 23.72 -1.84 2.17
C ASP A 141 22.37 -1.62 2.88
N HIS A 142 21.37 -2.47 2.65
CA HIS A 142 20.02 -2.34 3.21
C HIS A 142 20.03 -2.09 4.72
N ASP A 143 20.81 -2.88 5.46
CA ASP A 143 20.87 -2.79 6.93
C ASP A 143 21.48 -1.47 7.45
N LYS A 144 22.17 -0.73 6.58
CA LYS A 144 22.78 0.59 6.89
C LYS A 144 21.90 1.77 6.48
N LEU A 145 20.80 1.52 5.75
CA LEU A 145 19.86 2.56 5.36
C LEU A 145 19.04 3.03 6.56
N PRO A 146 18.52 4.26 6.53
CA PRO A 146 17.51 4.72 7.49
C PRO A 146 16.31 3.76 7.55
N GLU A 147 15.70 3.61 8.73
CA GLU A 147 14.64 2.62 8.97
C GLU A 147 13.38 2.90 8.16
N ASP A 148 13.05 4.17 7.94
CA ASP A 148 11.97 4.59 7.05
C ASP A 148 12.19 4.14 5.62
N ILE A 149 13.44 4.13 5.14
CA ILE A 149 13.81 3.62 3.82
C ILE A 149 13.78 2.08 3.80
N GLN A 150 14.25 1.41 4.84
CA GLN A 150 14.16 -0.06 4.94
C GLN A 150 12.70 -0.52 4.92
N GLN A 151 11.81 0.20 5.62
CA GLN A 151 10.37 -0.10 5.65
C GLN A 151 9.71 -0.02 4.27
N LEU A 152 10.18 0.86 3.36
CA LEU A 152 9.67 0.92 1.98
C LEU A 152 9.78 -0.43 1.26
N TRP A 153 10.82 -1.22 1.55
CA TRP A 153 10.98 -2.55 0.97
C TRP A 153 9.88 -3.51 1.43
N THR A 154 9.61 -3.55 2.73
CA THR A 154 8.55 -4.39 3.32
C THR A 154 7.17 -3.93 2.87
N ASP A 155 6.94 -2.61 2.86
CA ASP A 155 5.68 -2.01 2.40
C ASP A 155 5.42 -2.33 0.93
N ASN A 156 6.45 -2.23 0.08
CA ASN A 156 6.35 -2.61 -1.34
C ASN A 156 6.06 -4.10 -1.52
N GLY A 157 6.59 -4.97 -0.65
CA GLY A 157 6.28 -6.40 -0.67
C GLY A 157 4.81 -6.69 -0.34
N ASN A 158 4.19 -5.91 0.55
CA ASN A 158 2.75 -5.99 0.83
C ASN A 158 1.93 -5.37 -0.29
N LEU A 159 2.34 -4.20 -0.80
CA LEU A 159 1.70 -3.52 -1.91
C LEU A 159 1.68 -4.40 -3.16
N TYR A 160 2.74 -5.15 -3.44
CA TYR A 160 2.78 -6.15 -4.52
C TYR A 160 1.68 -7.20 -4.38
N LYS A 161 1.42 -7.71 -3.15
CA LYS A 161 0.35 -8.70 -2.91
C LYS A 161 -1.02 -8.10 -3.22
N ASP A 162 -1.23 -6.85 -2.79
CA ASP A 162 -2.48 -6.15 -3.01
C ASP A 162 -2.68 -5.83 -4.51
N ILE A 163 -1.63 -5.38 -5.21
CA ILE A 163 -1.61 -5.17 -6.68
C ILE A 163 -1.99 -6.48 -7.38
N LYS A 164 -1.37 -7.60 -6.98
CA LYS A 164 -1.67 -8.91 -7.57
C LYS A 164 -3.13 -9.30 -7.37
N ALA A 165 -3.66 -9.15 -6.15
CA ALA A 165 -5.05 -9.48 -5.86
C ALA A 165 -6.02 -8.65 -6.71
N LEU A 166 -5.76 -7.34 -6.84
CA LEU A 166 -6.58 -6.43 -7.64
C LEU A 166 -6.47 -6.72 -9.15
N PHE A 167 -5.27 -7.09 -9.62
CA PHE A 167 -5.04 -7.51 -11.01
C PHE A 167 -5.84 -8.77 -11.37
N GLU A 168 -5.83 -9.80 -10.52
CA GLU A 168 -6.65 -11.00 -10.78
C GLU A 168 -8.15 -10.70 -10.69
N GLU A 169 -8.56 -9.80 -9.80
CA GLU A 169 -9.96 -9.34 -9.76
C GLU A 169 -10.36 -8.62 -11.06
N LEU A 170 -9.48 -7.80 -11.62
CA LEU A 170 -9.71 -7.12 -12.91
C LEU A 170 -9.72 -8.10 -14.08
N LYS A 171 -8.90 -9.15 -14.07
CA LYS A 171 -8.95 -10.25 -15.05
C LYS A 171 -10.27 -11.02 -14.98
N ALA A 172 -10.74 -11.34 -13.78
CA ALA A 172 -12.04 -11.98 -13.59
C ALA A 172 -13.22 -11.11 -14.08
N MET A 173 -13.01 -9.80 -14.19
CA MET A 173 -13.98 -8.83 -14.69
C MET A 173 -13.80 -8.48 -16.17
N ASN A 174 -13.02 -9.25 -16.93
CA ASN A 174 -12.66 -8.88 -18.30
C ASN A 174 -13.86 -8.78 -19.27
N ASP A 175 -14.95 -9.49 -18.98
CA ASP A 175 -16.20 -9.42 -19.75
C ASP A 175 -17.01 -8.14 -19.50
N LEU A 176 -16.71 -7.39 -18.44
CA LEU A 176 -17.40 -6.14 -18.11
C LEU A 176 -16.79 -4.94 -18.86
N PRO A 177 -17.60 -3.94 -19.22
CA PRO A 177 -17.10 -2.74 -19.87
C PRO A 177 -16.21 -1.92 -18.91
N SER A 178 -15.24 -1.19 -19.47
CA SER A 178 -14.25 -0.38 -18.74
C SER A 178 -14.89 0.62 -17.77
N CYS A 179 -16.07 1.16 -18.07
CA CYS A 179 -16.79 2.07 -17.19
C CYS A 179 -17.23 1.42 -15.86
N GLN A 180 -17.46 0.11 -15.83
CA GLN A 180 -17.80 -0.64 -14.61
C GLN A 180 -16.55 -1.07 -13.83
N ARG A 181 -15.39 -1.14 -14.51
CA ARG A 181 -14.08 -1.48 -13.93
C ARG A 181 -13.32 -0.25 -13.43
N TYR A 182 -13.77 0.96 -13.77
CA TYR A 182 -13.06 2.23 -13.58
C TYR A 182 -12.47 2.42 -12.18
N ASP A 183 -13.25 2.22 -11.12
CA ASP A 183 -12.78 2.45 -9.74
C ASP A 183 -11.56 1.59 -9.40
N LYS A 184 -11.55 0.34 -9.89
CA LYS A 184 -10.45 -0.61 -9.69
C LYS A 184 -9.26 -0.29 -10.57
N LEU A 185 -9.49 0.17 -11.79
CA LEU A 185 -8.41 0.62 -12.68
C LEU A 185 -7.67 1.83 -12.08
N GLN A 186 -8.41 2.78 -11.52
CA GLN A 186 -7.81 3.93 -10.84
C GLN A 186 -7.03 3.51 -9.60
N LEU A 187 -7.59 2.60 -8.80
CA LEU A 187 -6.91 2.05 -7.63
C LEU A 187 -5.62 1.34 -8.03
N LEU A 188 -5.65 0.46 -9.04
CA LEU A 188 -4.49 -0.28 -9.55
C LEU A 188 -3.40 0.68 -10.03
N ALA A 189 -3.75 1.65 -10.88
CA ALA A 189 -2.81 2.66 -11.37
C ALA A 189 -2.16 3.46 -10.22
N SER A 190 -2.93 3.79 -9.18
CA SER A 190 -2.39 4.49 -8.01
C SER A 190 -1.42 3.64 -7.19
N MET A 191 -1.68 2.33 -7.09
CA MET A 191 -0.84 1.38 -6.38
C MET A 191 0.46 1.11 -7.15
N ASP A 192 0.40 0.94 -8.47
CA ASP A 192 1.57 0.79 -9.33
C ASP A 192 2.48 2.02 -9.25
N ALA A 193 1.90 3.22 -9.39
CA ALA A 193 2.65 4.47 -9.26
C ALA A 193 3.30 4.61 -7.88
N LYS A 194 2.59 4.22 -6.82
CA LYS A 194 3.12 4.21 -5.45
C LYS A 194 4.28 3.22 -5.33
N TYR A 195 4.15 2.01 -5.85
CA TYR A 195 5.19 0.98 -5.84
C TYR A 195 6.48 1.50 -6.48
N PHE A 196 6.40 2.01 -7.70
CA PHE A 196 7.58 2.52 -8.42
C PHE A 196 8.21 3.72 -7.72
N LYS A 197 7.39 4.63 -7.17
CA LYS A 197 7.90 5.78 -6.40
C LYS A 197 8.64 5.34 -5.14
N GLN A 198 8.10 4.37 -4.40
CA GLN A 198 8.72 3.83 -3.18
C GLN A 198 9.99 3.06 -3.53
N MET A 199 9.98 2.26 -4.60
CA MET A 199 11.17 1.52 -5.04
C MET A 199 12.27 2.47 -5.52
N SER A 200 11.93 3.52 -6.28
CA SER A 200 12.89 4.54 -6.71
C SER A 200 13.48 5.31 -5.52
N ALA A 201 12.68 5.63 -4.50
CA ALA A 201 13.17 6.25 -3.28
C ALA A 201 14.13 5.32 -2.50
N TYR A 202 13.80 4.03 -2.45
CA TYR A 202 14.65 3.01 -1.85
C TYR A 202 15.99 2.85 -2.59
N ASP A 203 15.98 2.86 -3.91
CA ASP A 203 17.19 2.74 -4.74
C ASP A 203 18.06 4.02 -4.70
N ALA A 204 17.44 5.19 -4.60
CA ALA A 204 18.15 6.47 -4.54
C ALA A 204 18.73 6.79 -3.15
N ALA A 205 18.24 6.13 -2.11
CA ALA A 205 18.69 6.38 -0.74
C ALA A 205 20.16 6.00 -0.54
N THR A 206 20.88 6.84 0.19
CA THR A 206 22.24 6.57 0.64
C THR A 206 22.24 6.22 2.12
N PRO A 207 23.16 5.36 2.59
CA PRO A 207 23.37 5.16 4.01
C PRO A 207 23.66 6.51 4.67
N ALA A 208 23.20 6.70 5.89
CA ALA A 208 23.46 7.92 6.64
C ALA A 208 24.98 8.13 6.68
N ALA A 209 25.46 9.23 6.09
CA ALA A 209 26.83 9.64 6.28
C ALA A 209 27.02 9.95 7.77
N ASP A 210 28.07 9.43 8.39
CA ASP A 210 28.58 9.86 9.70
C ASP A 210 29.13 11.30 9.61
N ASN A 211 28.33 12.26 9.14
CA ASN A 211 28.65 13.68 9.15
C ASN A 211 27.78 14.35 10.22
N PRO A 212 28.36 14.70 11.39
CA PRO A 212 27.64 15.30 12.50
C PRO A 212 27.45 16.83 12.32
N ASP A 213 27.13 17.31 11.13
CA ASP A 213 26.86 18.73 10.92
C ASP A 213 25.79 18.94 9.83
N GLU A 214 24.81 19.79 10.15
CA GLU A 214 23.68 20.29 9.34
C GLU A 214 22.43 19.39 9.14
N ASN A 215 21.64 19.16 10.22
CA ASN A 215 20.17 19.40 10.26
C ASN A 215 19.54 18.96 11.62
N THR A 216 19.74 19.72 12.68
CA THR A 216 19.62 19.21 14.06
C THR A 216 18.22 19.19 14.70
N GLU A 217 17.14 19.68 14.05
CA GLU A 217 15.81 19.72 14.70
C GLU A 217 14.71 18.89 14.01
N VAL A 218 14.64 18.84 12.67
CA VAL A 218 13.54 18.12 11.99
C VAL A 218 13.83 16.63 11.80
N GLY A 219 15.12 16.24 11.75
CA GLY A 219 15.55 14.85 11.64
C GLY A 219 15.47 14.09 12.96
N SER A 220 15.69 14.76 14.09
CA SER A 220 15.66 14.16 15.42
C SER A 220 14.24 13.73 15.82
N GLU A 221 13.21 14.52 15.53
CA GLU A 221 11.83 14.14 15.87
C GLU A 221 11.33 12.91 15.11
N LYS A 222 11.63 12.81 13.81
CA LYS A 222 11.26 11.63 13.00
C LYS A 222 12.03 10.38 13.45
N SER A 223 13.33 10.54 13.73
CA SER A 223 14.19 9.48 14.25
C SER A 223 13.76 9.01 15.65
N VAL A 224 13.36 9.93 16.53
CA VAL A 224 12.81 9.62 17.86
C VAL A 224 11.47 8.90 17.74
N ASN A 225 10.59 9.32 16.84
CA ASN A 225 9.29 8.68 16.65
C ASN A 225 9.41 7.27 16.04
N SER A 226 10.32 7.06 15.08
CA SER A 226 10.59 5.72 14.56
C SER A 226 11.19 4.81 15.64
N ALA A 227 12.16 5.31 16.42
CA ALA A 227 12.75 4.58 17.54
C ALA A 227 11.72 4.17 18.60
N ARG A 228 10.80 5.09 18.97
CA ARG A 228 9.69 4.79 19.91
C ARG A 228 8.77 3.69 19.36
N SER A 229 8.38 3.78 18.08
CA SER A 229 7.55 2.77 17.42
C SER A 229 8.25 1.41 17.38
N TYR A 230 9.55 1.37 17.08
CA TYR A 230 10.32 0.13 17.03
C TYR A 230 10.42 -0.55 18.39
N LEU A 231 10.68 0.23 19.45
CA LEU A 231 10.73 -0.27 20.82
C LEU A 231 9.39 -0.87 21.25
N SER A 232 8.27 -0.19 20.97
CA SER A 232 6.93 -0.66 21.33
C SER A 232 6.56 -1.95 20.57
N LYS A 233 6.83 -2.03 19.26
CA LYS A 233 6.50 -3.22 18.44
C LYS A 233 7.31 -4.46 18.83
N ASN A 234 8.58 -4.27 19.21
CA ASN A 234 9.49 -5.40 19.50
C ASN A 234 9.56 -5.78 20.98
N GLN A 235 8.96 -5.00 21.89
CA GLN A 235 8.96 -5.30 23.33
C GLN A 235 8.40 -6.70 23.65
N SER A 236 7.27 -7.08 23.04
CA SER A 236 6.66 -8.40 23.24
C SER A 236 7.51 -9.52 22.65
N LYS A 237 8.14 -9.28 21.49
CA LYS A 237 9.04 -10.23 20.82
C LYS A 237 10.31 -10.47 21.66
N LEU A 238 10.90 -9.41 22.21
CA LEU A 238 12.06 -9.49 23.09
C LEU A 238 11.74 -10.25 24.39
N ALA A 239 10.55 -10.05 24.97
CA ALA A 239 10.10 -10.80 26.14
C ALA A 239 9.98 -12.31 25.86
N THR A 240 9.39 -12.69 24.72
CA THR A 240 9.30 -14.10 24.30
C THR A 240 10.68 -14.71 24.06
N LEU A 241 11.59 -13.96 23.41
CA LEU A 241 12.96 -14.43 23.16
C LEU A 241 13.77 -14.55 24.45
N LYS A 242 13.56 -13.67 25.43
CA LYS A 242 14.19 -13.77 26.75
C LYS A 242 13.80 -15.06 27.46
N LEU A 243 12.50 -15.39 27.48
CA LEU A 243 12.00 -16.63 28.06
C LEU A 243 12.53 -17.87 27.32
N ALA A 244 12.63 -17.81 25.99
CA ALA A 244 13.21 -18.89 25.19
C ALA A 244 14.71 -19.08 25.49
N ALA A 245 15.47 -17.99 25.58
CA ALA A 245 16.91 -18.00 25.86
C ALA A 245 17.26 -18.46 27.30
N GLU A 246 16.37 -18.22 28.26
CA GLU A 246 16.51 -18.61 29.67
C GLU A 246 16.01 -20.05 29.97
N SER A 247 15.41 -20.74 29.00
CA SER A 247 14.92 -22.11 29.19
C SER A 247 16.06 -23.14 29.31
N GLU A 248 15.86 -24.21 30.09
CA GLU A 248 16.88 -25.24 30.37
C GLU A 248 17.33 -26.08 29.15
N GLY A 249 16.83 -25.77 27.95
CA GLY A 249 17.25 -26.38 26.68
C GLY A 249 17.48 -25.36 25.55
N ALA A 250 17.66 -24.08 25.88
CA ALA A 250 17.81 -23.00 24.90
C ALA A 250 18.95 -23.29 23.92
N SER A 251 18.66 -23.22 22.62
CA SER A 251 19.69 -23.37 21.59
C SER A 251 20.60 -22.13 21.55
N ASP A 252 21.84 -22.30 21.07
CA ASP A 252 22.74 -21.15 20.86
C ASP A 252 22.15 -20.14 19.86
N SER A 253 21.28 -20.60 18.95
CA SER A 253 20.53 -19.74 18.04
C SER A 253 19.52 -18.85 18.76
N ASP A 254 18.82 -19.36 19.78
CA ASP A 254 17.82 -18.58 20.54
C ASP A 254 18.51 -17.49 21.38
N ARG A 255 19.67 -17.80 21.94
CA ARG A 255 20.50 -16.84 22.67
C ARG A 255 21.04 -15.75 21.74
N ALA A 256 21.54 -16.12 20.56
CA ALA A 256 22.00 -15.17 19.55
C ALA A 256 20.87 -14.25 19.07
N ALA A 257 19.69 -14.80 18.79
CA ALA A 257 18.51 -14.02 18.39
C ALA A 257 18.07 -13.02 19.48
N PHE A 258 18.13 -13.43 20.76
CA PHE A 258 17.87 -12.53 21.88
C PHE A 258 18.91 -11.41 21.98
N THR A 259 20.20 -11.72 21.90
CA THR A 259 21.28 -10.71 22.00
C THR A 259 21.26 -9.73 20.84
N ASP A 260 20.98 -10.20 19.62
CA ASP A 260 20.90 -9.35 18.44
C ASP A 260 19.72 -8.38 18.51
N LEU A 261 18.55 -8.87 18.96
CA LEU A 261 17.38 -8.00 19.13
C LEU A 261 17.60 -7.00 20.29
N LEU A 262 18.23 -7.43 21.39
CA LEU A 262 18.58 -6.56 22.50
C LEU A 262 19.53 -5.44 22.05
N ALA A 263 20.57 -5.76 21.28
CA ALA A 263 21.50 -4.76 20.75
C ALA A 263 20.82 -3.73 19.83
N LYS A 264 19.92 -4.20 18.93
CA LYS A 264 19.13 -3.32 18.06
C LYS A 264 18.19 -2.42 18.85
N MET A 265 17.54 -2.95 19.88
CA MET A 265 16.66 -2.15 20.75
C MET A 265 17.46 -1.16 21.61
N GLN A 266 18.66 -1.53 22.08
CA GLN A 266 19.55 -0.63 22.83
C GLN A 266 20.00 0.56 21.96
N GLN A 267 20.38 0.33 20.71
CA GLN A 267 20.73 1.41 19.77
C GLN A 267 19.59 2.44 19.60
N ARG A 268 18.33 1.99 19.66
CA ARG A 268 17.15 2.87 19.57
C ARG A 268 16.90 3.64 20.86
N VAL A 269 17.16 3.04 22.02
CA VAL A 269 17.17 3.75 23.30
C VAL A 269 18.24 4.83 23.31
N ASP A 270 19.45 4.50 22.85
CA ASP A 270 20.58 5.45 22.78
C ASP A 270 20.25 6.62 21.84
N THR A 271 19.56 6.35 20.72
CA THR A 271 19.09 7.39 19.78
C THR A 271 18.10 8.35 20.45
N ILE A 272 17.18 7.85 21.28
CA ILE A 272 16.20 8.68 22.01
C ILE A 272 16.90 9.49 23.11
N CYS A 273 17.82 8.86 23.85
CA CYS A 273 18.61 9.53 24.90
C CYS A 273 19.52 10.62 24.31
N ALA A 274 20.17 10.35 23.17
CA ALA A 274 21.01 11.34 22.47
C ALA A 274 20.22 12.55 21.97
N ALA A 275 18.95 12.36 21.62
CA ALA A 275 18.04 13.43 21.22
C ALA A 275 17.40 14.17 22.42
N GLY A 276 17.68 13.77 23.68
CA GLY A 276 17.09 14.37 24.87
C GLY A 276 15.57 14.18 25.00
N ALA A 277 15.00 13.22 24.28
CA ALA A 277 13.56 13.00 24.23
C ALA A 277 13.11 12.02 25.33
N VAL A 278 11.96 12.31 25.95
CA VAL A 278 11.42 11.48 27.06
C VAL A 278 10.78 10.21 26.51
N VAL A 279 11.05 9.06 27.14
CA VAL A 279 10.32 7.80 26.94
C VAL A 279 9.28 7.68 28.04
N GLY A 280 8.03 7.34 27.70
CA GLY A 280 6.97 7.18 28.71
C GLY A 280 7.32 6.14 29.77
N ASP A 281 6.98 6.41 31.03
CA ASP A 281 7.41 5.64 32.21
C ASP A 281 7.03 4.16 32.14
N ASP A 282 5.85 3.84 31.60
CA ASP A 282 5.39 2.45 31.43
C ASP A 282 6.27 1.66 30.45
N LEU A 283 6.64 2.28 29.33
CA LEU A 283 7.51 1.68 28.32
C LEU A 283 8.94 1.56 28.83
N ARG A 284 9.43 2.58 29.53
CA ARG A 284 10.77 2.59 30.15
C ARG A 284 10.92 1.44 31.15
N THR A 285 9.94 1.28 32.04
CA THR A 285 9.92 0.22 33.06
C THR A 285 9.93 -1.18 32.42
N GLY A 286 9.10 -1.37 31.38
CA GLY A 286 9.03 -2.63 30.65
C GLY A 286 10.34 -2.98 29.91
N LEU A 287 11.01 -2.00 29.32
CA LEU A 287 12.28 -2.19 28.61
C LEU A 287 13.45 -2.46 29.57
N THR A 288 13.50 -1.78 30.73
CA THR A 288 14.52 -2.04 31.75
C THR A 288 14.40 -3.45 32.32
N ALA A 289 13.17 -3.96 32.54
CA ALA A 289 12.96 -5.34 32.97
C ALA A 289 13.46 -6.39 31.95
N LEU A 290 13.53 -6.02 30.68
CA LEU A 290 14.04 -6.86 29.60
C LEU A 290 15.56 -6.75 29.39
N GLY A 291 16.23 -5.82 30.09
CA GLY A 291 17.69 -5.67 30.08
C GLY A 291 18.21 -4.46 29.30
N LEU A 292 17.36 -3.51 28.92
CA LEU A 292 17.80 -2.26 28.27
C LEU A 292 18.21 -1.19 29.29
N SER A 293 19.32 -0.51 28.99
CA SER A 293 19.84 0.60 29.80
C SER A 293 19.41 1.94 29.24
N PHE A 294 19.06 2.88 30.12
CA PHE A 294 18.82 4.28 29.78
C PHE A 294 19.90 5.09 30.50
N ASP A 295 20.99 5.41 29.81
CA ASP A 295 22.03 6.28 30.38
C ASP A 295 21.47 7.71 30.50
N ASP A 296 20.86 8.02 31.65
CA ASP A 296 20.43 9.37 32.00
C ASP A 296 21.68 10.23 32.27
N LYS A 297 22.25 10.86 31.22
CA LYS A 297 23.09 12.05 31.40
C LYS A 297 22.24 13.28 31.75
N GLN A 298 21.44 13.19 32.81
CA GLN A 298 20.77 14.33 33.44
C GLN A 298 20.66 14.11 34.96
N LYS A 299 21.79 14.33 35.67
CA LYS A 299 21.82 14.79 37.06
C LYS A 299 23.25 15.13 37.47
N ASN A 300 23.68 16.37 37.23
CA ASN A 300 24.15 17.24 38.32
C ASN A 300 24.33 18.68 37.80
N SER A 301 23.24 19.43 37.81
CA SER A 301 23.27 20.89 37.81
C SER A 301 22.25 21.33 38.85
N GLU A 302 22.63 21.28 40.12
CA GLU A 302 22.04 22.15 41.13
C GLU A 302 23.18 22.95 41.79
N GLU A 303 22.85 24.22 41.95
CA GLU A 303 23.67 25.41 42.10
C GLU A 303 24.14 25.66 43.55
N PRO A 304 24.94 26.73 43.80
CA PRO A 304 25.58 27.03 45.08
C PRO A 304 24.64 27.77 46.07
N GLU A 305 25.19 28.11 47.24
CA GLU A 305 24.61 28.85 48.39
C GLU A 305 23.88 27.97 49.43
N THR A 306 24.03 28.12 50.75
CA THR A 306 24.78 29.01 51.67
C THR A 306 24.69 28.39 53.07
N THR A 307 25.71 28.56 53.90
CA THR A 307 25.75 28.65 55.40
C THR A 307 27.24 28.49 55.79
N GLU A 308 27.92 29.37 56.53
CA GLU A 308 27.55 30.37 57.55
C GLU A 308 28.30 31.71 57.36
#